data_AF-W4VCS4-F1
#
_entry.id   AF-W4VCS4-F1
#
_cell.length_a   1.000
_cell.length_b   1.000
_cell.length_c   1.000
_cell.angle_alpha   90.00
_cell.angle_beta   90.00
_cell.angle_gamma   90.00
#
_symmetry.space_group_name_H-M   'P 1'
#
loop_
_entity.id
_entity.type
_entity.pdbx_description
1 polymer ?
#
loop_
_entity_poly.entity_id
_entity_poly.type
_entity_poly.pdbx_seq_one_letter_code
_entity_poly.pdbx_strand_id
1 'polypeptide(L)' 'MKKIVITILAVFMLMVLFTNVGFAINIPLHVVVDGKEMDFPDAQPFIDANGRTQTLLGLSEKL' A
#
# COMPACT_ATOMS: atom_id res chain seq x y z
N MET A 1 22.89 30.06 24.31
CA MET A 1 23.23 28.64 24.08
C MET A 1 22.16 27.68 24.58
N LYS A 2 21.92 27.53 25.90
CA LYS A 2 20.96 26.55 26.45
C LYS A 2 19.52 26.70 25.92
N LYS A 3 19.02 27.92 25.79
CA LYS A 3 17.68 28.20 25.22
C LYS A 3 17.55 27.74 23.76
N ILE A 4 18.58 27.99 22.95
CA ILE A 4 18.62 27.59 21.54
C ILE A 4 18.61 26.07 21.41
N VAL A 5 19.39 25.37 22.23
CA VAL A 5 19.42 23.90 22.25
C VAL A 5 18.04 23.34 22.62
N ILE A 6 17.36 23.92 23.62
CA ILE A 6 16.01 23.48 24.02
C ILE A 6 15.00 23.72 22.89
N THR A 7 15.06 24.87 22.22
CA THR A 7 14.17 25.17 21.09
C THR A 7 14.37 24.19 19.93
N ILE A 8 15.62 23.88 19.57
CA ILE A 8 15.92 22.90 18.52
C ILE A 8 15.38 21.52 18.89
N LEU A 9 15.57 21.09 20.14
CA LEU A 9 15.07 19.81 20.62
C LEU A 9 13.54 19.71 20.56
N ALA A 10 12.85 20.79 20.96
CA ALA A 10 11.39 20.85 20.94
C ALA A 10 10.85 20.78 19.51
N VAL A 11 11.46 21.52 18.57
CA VAL A 11 11.10 21.48 17.15
C VAL A 11 11.33 20.09 16.57
N PHE A 12 12.46 19.44 16.90
CA PHE A 12 12.75 18.09 16.44
C PHE A 12 11.73 17.08 16.97
N MET A 13 11.35 17.16 18.26
CA MET A 13 10.29 16.32 18.82
C MET A 13 8.95 16.52 18.12
N LEU A 14 8.54 17.77 17.91
CA LEU A 14 7.33 18.09 17.15
C LEU A 14 7.37 17.48 15.75
N MET A 15 8.51 17.57 15.07
CA MET A 15 8.67 16.99 13.74
C MET A 15 8.47 15.47 13.73
N VAL A 16 9.04 14.74 14.71
CA VAL A 16 8.83 13.28 14.85
C VAL A 16 7.37 12.94 15.19
N LEU A 17 6.72 13.71 16.05
CA LEU A 17 5.31 13.49 16.41
C LEU A 17 4.36 13.72 15.22
N PHE A 18 4.71 14.62 14.31
CA PHE A 18 3.95 14.93 13.11
C PHE A 18 4.45 14.25 11.84
N THR A 19 5.49 13.42 11.93
CA THR A 19 5.84 12.55 10.80
C THR A 19 4.72 11.54 10.63
N ASN A 20 4.01 11.63 9.50
CA ASN A 20 3.08 10.61 9.08
C ASN A 20 3.90 9.34 8.82
N VAL A 21 3.74 8.31 9.66
CA VAL A 21 4.17 6.96 9.33
C VAL A 21 3.38 6.62 8.08
N GLY A 22 4.07 6.50 6.94
CA GLY A 22 3.46 6.38 5.62
C GLY A 22 2.29 5.40 5.67
N PHE A 23 1.09 5.90 5.39
CA PHE A 23 -0.06 5.06 5.14
C PHE A 23 0.39 4.02 4.11
N ALA A 24 0.13 2.74 4.38
CA ALA A 24 0.18 1.75 3.33
C ALA A 24 -0.80 2.25 2.26
N ILE A 25 -0.26 2.81 1.18
CA ILE A 25 -1.09 3.32 0.08
C ILE A 25 -1.84 2.09 -0.42
N ASN A 26 -3.15 2.06 -0.18
CA ASN A 26 -4.02 1.04 -0.73
C ASN A 26 -4.16 1.38 -2.22
N ILE A 27 -3.17 0.95 -2.99
CA ILE A 27 -3.23 1.01 -4.45
C ILE A 27 -4.13 -0.16 -4.85
N PRO A 28 -5.35 0.09 -5.37
CA PRO A 28 -6.22 -0.98 -5.81
C PRO A 28 -5.51 -1.75 -6.93
N LEU A 29 -5.31 -3.05 -6.72
CA LEU A 29 -4.70 -3.95 -7.69
C LEU A 29 -5.78 -4.46 -8.65
N HIS A 30 -5.51 -4.33 -9.95
CA HIS A 30 -6.38 -4.81 -11.03
C HIS A 30 -5.69 -5.95 -11.77
N VAL A 31 -6.39 -7.05 -12.01
CA VAL A 31 -5.87 -8.21 -12.76
C VAL A 31 -6.61 -8.29 -14.09
N VAL A 32 -5.85 -8.29 -15.17
CA VAL A 32 -6.37 -8.42 -16.53
C VAL A 32 -5.84 -9.72 -17.13
N VAL A 33 -6.75 -10.61 -17.52
CA VAL A 33 -6.44 -11.89 -18.19
C VAL A 33 -7.07 -11.84 -19.58
N ASP A 34 -6.27 -12.08 -20.61
CA ASP A 34 -6.71 -12.05 -22.01
C ASP A 34 -7.48 -10.78 -22.41
N GLY A 35 -7.09 -9.64 -21.84
CA GLY A 35 -7.70 -8.33 -22.10
C GLY A 35 -9.01 -8.07 -21.35
N LYS A 36 -9.44 -8.97 -20.46
CA LYS A 36 -10.63 -8.80 -19.60
C LYS A 36 -10.21 -8.63 -18.15
N GLU A 37 -10.78 -7.63 -17.49
CA GLU A 37 -10.57 -7.42 -16.06
C GLU A 37 -11.31 -8.50 -15.26
N MET A 38 -10.61 -9.09 -14.29
CA MET A 38 -11.16 -10.11 -13.40
C MET A 38 -11.70 -9.45 -12.13
N ASP A 39 -12.94 -9.77 -11.79
CA ASP A 39 -13.61 -9.26 -10.59
C ASP A 39 -13.24 -10.12 -9.36
N PHE A 40 -12.89 -9.45 -8.26
CA PHE A 40 -12.57 -10.07 -6.98
C PHE A 40 -13.58 -9.59 -5.93
N PRO A 41 -14.72 -10.28 -5.77
CA PRO A 41 -15.82 -9.80 -4.94
C PRO A 41 -15.51 -9.84 -3.43
N ASP A 42 -14.62 -10.74 -3.02
CA ASP A 42 -14.35 -11.01 -1.61
C ASP A 42 -13.18 -10.19 -1.06
N ALA A 43 -12.08 -10.10 -1.81
CA ALA A 43 -10.85 -9.44 -1.37
C ALA A 43 -9.98 -9.01 -2.56
N GLN A 44 -9.21 -7.93 -2.41
CA GLN A 44 -8.24 -7.52 -3.43
C GLN A 44 -7.20 -8.62 -3.68
N PRO A 45 -6.77 -8.79 -4.94
CA PRO A 45 -5.68 -9.71 -5.26
C PRO A 45 -4.39 -9.24 -4.60
N PHE A 46 -3.55 -10.17 -4.17
CA PHE A 46 -2.22 -9.87 -3.63
C PHE A 46 -1.12 -10.34 -4.58
N ILE A 47 0.04 -9.69 -4.50
CA ILE A 47 1.25 -10.04 -5.23
C ILE A 47 2.22 -10.73 -4.26
N ASP A 48 2.66 -11.95 -4.58
CA ASP A 48 3.65 -12.68 -3.80
C ASP A 48 5.08 -12.12 -4.02
N ALA A 49 6.05 -12.66 -3.28
CA ALA A 49 7.46 -12.25 -3.40
C ALA A 49 8.07 -12.48 -4.80
N ASN A 50 7.42 -13.28 -5.65
CA ASN A 50 7.86 -13.58 -7.02
C ASN A 50 7.08 -12.78 -8.07
N GLY A 51 6.24 -11.82 -7.67
CA GLY A 51 5.46 -11.02 -8.61
C GLY A 51 4.23 -11.74 -9.17
N ARG A 52 3.74 -12.80 -8.52
CA ARG A 52 2.59 -13.60 -8.97
C ARG A 52 1.34 -13.30 -8.15
N THR A 53 0.19 -13.49 -8.78
CA THR A 53 -1.11 -13.49 -8.09
C THR A 53 -1.84 -14.81 -8.35
N GLN A 54 -2.64 -15.25 -7.39
CA GLN A 54 -3.49 -16.42 -7.55
C GLN A 54 -4.84 -16.02 -8.13
N THR A 55 -5.15 -16.52 -9.32
CA THR A 55 -6.47 -16.37 -9.94
C THR A 55 -7.26 -17.67 -9.78
N LEU A 56 -8.58 -17.59 -9.65
CA LEU A 56 -9.43 -18.78 -9.62
C LEU A 56 -9.37 -19.51 -10.97
N LEU A 57 -9.03 -20.80 -10.94
CA LEU A 57 -9.00 -21.68 -12.10
C LEU A 57 -10.45 -21.91 -12.59
N GLY A 58 -10.89 -21.16 -13.61
CA GLY A 58 -12.22 -21.29 -14.21
C GLY A 58 -12.99 -19.99 -14.46
N LEU A 59 -12.48 -18.83 -14.02
CA LEU A 59 -13.08 -17.52 -14.35
C LEU A 59 -12.67 -17.02 -15.75
N SER A 60 -11.47 -17.41 -16.21
CA SER A 60 -10.95 -17.07 -17.54
C SER A 60 -11.79 -17.64 -18.70
N GLU A 61 -12.50 -18.75 -18.48
CA GLU A 61 -13.36 -19.37 -19.51
C GLU A 61 -14.80 -18.86 -19.48
N LYS A 62 -15.19 -18.12 -18.43
CA LYS A 62 -16.56 -17.59 -18.25
C LYS A 62 -16.70 -16.11 -18.61
N LEU A 63 -15.60 -15.45 -18.95
CA LEU A 63 -15.53 -14.05 -19.37
C LEU A 63 -15.42 -13.96 -20.88
#